data_AF-A0ABD1HN74-F1
#
_entry.id   AF-A0ABD1HN74-F1
#
_cell.length_a   1.000
_cell.length_b   1.000
_cell.length_c   1.000
_cell.angle_alpha   90.00
_cell.angle_beta   90.00
_cell.angle_gamma   90.00
#
_symmetry.space_group_name_H-M   'P 1'
#
loop_
_entity.id
_entity.type
_entity.pdbx_description
1 polymer ?
#
loop_
_entity_poly.entity_id
_entity_poly.type
_entity_poly.pdbx_seq_one_letter_code
_entity_poly.pdbx_strand_id
1 'polypeptide(L)'
;MKQDLFRYLPSEIFTDILLRLSLRTIATCKCVCKPWRDLIESDAFLEPHLSKSAPALAISTPATESNWFTIFNLDDEHDLITKFDFPEASTVRGSANGLLLLKNPSVDRRLYVCVGF
;
A
#
# COMPACT_ATOMS: atom_id res chain seq x y z
N MET A 1 5.39 -23.68 24.02
CA MET A 1 4.07 -23.96 23.42
C MET A 1 3.50 -22.64 22.91
N LYS A 2 3.78 -22.25 21.65
CA LYS A 2 3.15 -21.06 21.06
C LYS A 2 1.81 -21.53 20.49
N GLN A 3 0.73 -21.20 21.18
CA GLN A 3 -0.61 -21.52 20.70
C GLN A 3 -0.90 -20.69 19.44
N ASP A 4 -1.31 -21.36 18.36
CA ASP A 4 -1.82 -20.70 17.16
C ASP A 4 -3.14 -20.03 17.52
N LEU A 5 -3.11 -18.75 17.87
CA LEU A 5 -4.30 -17.91 18.02
C LEU A 5 -5.21 -18.00 16.77
N PHE A 6 -4.59 -18.22 15.60
CA PHE A 6 -5.24 -18.49 14.31
C PHE A 6 -6.12 -19.74 14.26
N ARG A 7 -5.98 -20.69 15.19
CA ARG A 7 -6.87 -21.87 15.27
C ARG A 7 -8.12 -21.62 16.10
N TYR A 8 -8.12 -20.57 16.93
CA TYR A 8 -9.19 -20.31 17.90
C TYR A 8 -10.07 -19.12 17.51
N LEU A 9 -9.60 -18.25 16.62
CA LEU A 9 -10.39 -17.14 16.08
C LEU A 9 -10.69 -17.37 14.58
N PRO A 10 -11.93 -17.07 14.13
CA PRO A 10 -12.26 -17.01 12.72
C PRO A 10 -11.47 -15.92 11.98
N SER A 11 -11.21 -16.12 10.68
CA SER A 11 -10.49 -15.18 9.82
C SER A 11 -11.16 -13.80 9.77
N GLU A 12 -12.48 -13.75 9.85
CA GLU A 12 -13.28 -12.52 9.82
C GLU A 12 -12.95 -11.60 11.00
N ILE A 13 -12.70 -12.18 12.17
CA ILE A 13 -12.33 -11.41 13.37
C ILE A 13 -10.91 -10.87 13.24
N PHE A 14 -9.99 -11.66 12.68
CA PHE A 14 -8.64 -11.17 12.38
C PHE A 14 -8.66 -10.04 11.36
N THR A 15 -9.47 -10.17 10.31
CA THR A 15 -9.69 -9.10 9.32
C THR A 15 -10.19 -7.84 10.00
N ASP A 16 -11.23 -7.92 10.85
CA ASP A 16 -11.75 -6.73 11.53
C ASP A 16 -10.71 -6.07 12.46
N ILE A 17 -9.90 -6.87 13.18
CA ILE A 17 -8.79 -6.35 13.99
C ILE A 17 -7.78 -5.64 13.10
N LEU A 18 -7.31 -6.28 12.03
CA LEU A 18 -6.32 -5.74 11.11
C LEU A 18 -6.79 -4.44 10.44
N LEU A 19 -8.08 -4.36 10.07
CA LEU A 19 -8.69 -3.17 9.46
C LEU A 19 -8.76 -1.95 10.39
N ARG A 20 -8.49 -2.12 11.70
CA ARG A 20 -8.43 -1.03 12.69
C ARG A 20 -6.99 -0.58 12.98
N LEU A 21 -6.00 -1.27 12.44
CA LEU A 21 -4.58 -0.96 12.66
C LEU A 21 -4.08 0.02 11.61
N SER A 22 -3.03 0.78 11.95
CA SER A 22 -2.33 1.61 10.97
C SER A 22 -1.58 0.75 9.94
N LEU A 23 -1.38 1.30 8.74
CA LEU A 23 -0.64 0.63 7.64
C LEU A 23 0.74 0.12 8.06
N ARG A 24 1.48 0.91 8.85
CA ARG A 24 2.81 0.52 9.36
C ARG A 24 2.72 -0.75 10.20
N THR A 25 1.67 -0.85 11.01
CA THR A 25 1.43 -2.02 11.86
C THR A 25 1.03 -3.21 11.00
N ILE A 26 0.12 -3.04 10.03
CA ILE A 26 -0.28 -4.08 9.08
C ILE A 26 0.93 -4.62 8.31
N ALA A 27 1.81 -3.74 7.81
CA ALA A 27 3.05 -4.12 7.13
C ALA A 27 3.97 -4.96 8.02
N THR A 28 4.04 -4.63 9.32
CA THR A 28 4.80 -5.42 10.30
C THR A 28 4.13 -6.76 10.56
N CYS A 29 2.80 -6.82 10.62
CA CYS A 29 2.02 -8.05 10.78
C CYS A 29 2.27 -9.06 9.65
N LYS A 30 2.49 -8.61 8.41
CA LYS A 30 2.89 -9.49 7.28
C LYS A 30 4.17 -10.29 7.56
N CYS A 31 5.04 -9.79 8.43
CA CYS A 31 6.32 -10.42 8.77
C CYS A 31 6.25 -11.35 9.99
N VAL A 32 5.10 -11.43 10.69
CA VAL A 32 4.97 -12.20 11.93
C VAL A 32 4.94 -13.70 11.66
N CYS A 33 4.04 -14.16 10.79
CA CYS A 33 3.99 -15.55 10.30
C CYS A 33 3.18 -15.67 9.01
N LYS A 34 3.26 -16.84 8.35
CA LYS A 34 2.61 -17.09 7.06
C LYS A 34 1.08 -16.84 7.09
N PRO A 35 0.31 -17.32 8.08
CA PRO A 35 -1.14 -17.07 8.12
C PRO A 35 -1.53 -15.59 8.15
N TRP A 36 -0.77 -14.74 8.88
CA TRP A 36 -1.04 -13.29 8.90
C TRP A 36 -0.78 -12.68 7.52
N ARG A 37 0.33 -13.05 6.88
CA ARG A 37 0.65 -12.59 5.53
C ARG A 37 -0.42 -13.02 4.54
N ASP A 38 -0.79 -14.30 4.54
CA ASP A 38 -1.75 -14.87 3.60
C ASP A 38 -3.15 -14.24 3.79
N LEU A 39 -3.55 -13.92 5.03
CA LEU A 39 -4.77 -13.17 5.31
C LEU A 39 -4.70 -11.73 4.81
N ILE A 40 -3.61 -11.01 5.07
CA ILE A 40 -3.42 -9.62 4.64
C ILE A 40 -3.35 -9.51 3.10
N GLU A 41 -2.86 -10.54 2.42
CA GLU A 41 -2.79 -10.60 0.95
C GLU A 41 -4.07 -11.16 0.31
N SER A 42 -5.07 -11.56 1.10
CA SER A 42 -6.34 -12.07 0.59
C SER A 42 -7.31 -10.95 0.21
N ASP A 43 -8.17 -11.22 -0.77
CA ASP A 43 -9.24 -10.29 -1.17
C ASP A 43 -10.19 -9.97 0.00
N ALA A 44 -10.37 -10.91 0.94
CA ALA A 44 -11.18 -10.73 2.14
C ALA A 44 -10.65 -9.61 3.05
N PHE A 45 -9.36 -9.29 2.96
CA PHE A 45 -8.76 -8.14 3.64
C PHE A 45 -8.64 -6.93 2.71
N LEU A 46 -8.16 -7.13 1.48
CA LEU A 46 -7.86 -6.05 0.55
C LEU A 46 -9.09 -5.25 0.14
N GLU A 47 -10.20 -5.91 -0.20
CA GLU A 47 -11.44 -5.22 -0.61
C GLU A 47 -11.98 -4.28 0.48
N PRO A 48 -12.24 -4.75 1.73
CA PRO A 48 -12.72 -3.85 2.78
C PRO A 48 -11.68 -2.82 3.21
N HIS A 49 -10.38 -3.14 3.14
CA HIS A 49 -9.32 -2.18 3.39
C HIS A 49 -9.37 -1.02 2.39
N LEU A 50 -9.36 -1.33 1.09
CA LEU A 50 -9.47 -0.35 0.00
C LEU A 50 -10.77 0.45 0.04
N SER A 51 -11.87 -0.15 0.51
CA SER A 51 -13.13 0.58 0.67
C SER A 51 -13.12 1.60 1.81
N LYS A 52 -12.29 1.38 2.84
CA LYS A 52 -12.13 2.28 4.00
C LYS A 52 -11.04 3.32 3.79
N SER A 53 -10.10 3.03 2.89
CA SER A 53 -9.06 3.93 2.44
C SER A 53 -9.65 5.22 1.87
N ALA A 54 -9.14 6.37 2.31
CA ALA A 54 -9.48 7.65 1.71
C ALA A 54 -8.97 7.69 0.25
N PRO A 55 -9.69 8.28 -0.70
CA PRO A 55 -9.18 8.51 -2.03
C PRO A 55 -7.98 9.46 -1.97
N ALA A 56 -6.92 9.15 -2.73
CA ALA A 56 -5.81 10.07 -2.93
C ALA A 56 -5.44 10.21 -4.39
N LEU A 57 -4.86 11.37 -4.66
CA LEU A 57 -4.34 11.75 -5.95
C LEU A 57 -2.81 11.69 -5.93
N ALA A 58 -2.24 10.83 -6.76
CA ALA A 58 -0.80 10.82 -7.03
C ALA A 58 -0.49 11.72 -8.23
N ILE A 59 0.24 12.82 -8.01
CA ILE A 59 0.69 13.72 -9.07
C ILE A 59 2.19 13.52 -9.27
N SER A 60 2.58 13.12 -10.48
CA SER A 60 3.98 13.15 -10.91
C SER A 60 4.21 14.42 -11.71
N THR A 61 5.14 15.25 -11.22
CA THR A 61 5.65 16.38 -12.01
C THR A 61 6.93 15.92 -12.72
N PRO A 62 6.99 16.03 -14.06
CA PRO A 62 8.24 15.78 -14.77
C PRO A 62 9.19 16.94 -14.45
N ALA A 63 10.11 16.75 -13.50
CA ALA A 63 11.22 17.67 -13.29
C ALA A 63 12.44 17.17 -14.04
N THR A 64 13.18 18.11 -14.63
CA THR A 64 14.42 17.86 -15.39
C THR A 64 15.51 17.16 -14.57
N GLU A 65 15.43 17.21 -13.24
CA GLU A 65 16.48 16.72 -12.32
C GLU A 65 15.95 15.84 -11.18
N SER A 66 14.63 15.59 -11.08
CA SER A 66 14.07 14.80 -9.98
C SER A 66 12.76 14.13 -10.37
N ASN A 67 12.77 12.81 -10.45
CA ASN A 67 11.55 12.04 -10.61
C ASN A 67 10.97 11.79 -9.21
N TRP A 68 9.95 12.55 -8.84
CA TRP A 68 9.20 12.32 -7.61
C TRP A 68 7.70 12.43 -7.89
N PHE A 69 6.90 11.96 -6.94
CA PHE A 69 5.46 12.18 -6.94
C PHE A 69 4.97 12.61 -5.57
N THR A 70 3.90 13.40 -5.57
CA THR A 70 3.16 13.78 -4.37
C THR A 70 1.88 12.97 -4.31
N ILE A 71 1.51 12.49 -3.13
CA ILE A 71 0.19 11.92 -2.89
C ILE A 71 -0.61 12.92 -2.03
N PHE A 72 -1.80 13.28 -2.49
CA PHE A 72 -2.72 14.19 -1.80
C PHE A 72 -3.95 13.42 -1.34
N ASN A 73 -4.33 13.50 -0.07
CA ASN A 73 -5.64 13.03 0.37
C ASN A 73 -6.72 13.93 -0.24
N LEU A 74 -7.78 13.33 -0.79
CA LEU A 74 -8.89 14.08 -1.38
C LEU A 74 -10.03 14.35 -0.40
N ASP A 75 -10.06 13.60 0.72
CA ASP A 75 -11.09 13.72 1.76
C ASP A 75 -10.72 14.68 2.90
N ASP A 76 -9.47 15.14 2.96
CA ASP A 76 -8.98 16.00 4.02
C ASP A 76 -8.39 17.29 3.41
N GLU A 77 -8.97 18.44 3.76
CA GLU A 77 -8.63 19.75 3.17
C GLU A 77 -7.17 20.18 3.41
N HIS A 78 -6.39 19.45 4.22
CA HIS A 78 -5.13 19.98 4.74
C HIS A 78 -3.87 19.12 4.72
N ASP A 79 -3.83 17.85 4.28
CA ASP A 79 -2.58 17.09 4.38
C ASP A 79 -2.08 16.42 3.09
N LEU A 80 -0.90 16.90 2.68
CA LEU A 80 0.02 16.24 1.78
C LEU A 80 0.41 14.90 2.45
N ILE A 81 -0.04 13.77 1.90
CA ILE A 81 0.16 12.47 2.57
C ILE A 81 1.65 12.19 2.69
N THR A 82 2.39 12.26 1.58
CA THR A 82 3.84 11.99 1.51
C THR A 82 4.38 12.38 0.12
N LYS A 83 5.62 12.86 0.07
CA LYS A 83 6.44 12.93 -1.15
C LYS A 83 7.29 11.67 -1.27
N PHE A 84 7.25 11.03 -2.44
CA PHE A 84 8.07 9.85 -2.73
C PHE A 84 9.02 10.13 -3.89
N ASP A 85 10.30 9.86 -3.65
CA ASP A 85 11.33 9.93 -4.68
C ASP A 85 11.41 8.60 -5.45
N PHE A 86 11.50 8.67 -6.77
CA PHE A 86 11.66 7.51 -7.62
C PHE A 86 13.14 7.15 -7.81
N PRO A 87 13.47 5.87 -8.03
CA PRO A 87 14.74 5.49 -8.63
C PRO A 87 14.85 6.13 -10.02
N GLU A 88 16.02 6.69 -10.34
CA GLU A 88 16.28 7.57 -11.49
C GLU A 88 15.56 7.17 -12.80
N ALA A 89 15.00 8.17 -13.48
CA ALA A 89 14.34 8.11 -14.79
C ALA A 89 13.02 7.32 -14.89
N SER A 90 12.46 6.79 -13.79
CA SER A 90 11.22 6.01 -13.88
C SER A 90 9.93 6.86 -14.04
N THR A 91 9.02 6.41 -14.90
CA THR A 91 7.73 7.07 -15.20
C THR A 91 6.57 6.22 -14.74
N VAL A 92 5.51 6.84 -14.20
CA VAL A 92 4.25 6.15 -13.89
C VAL A 92 3.57 5.69 -15.18
N ARG A 93 3.16 4.42 -15.22
CA ARG A 93 2.46 3.80 -16.36
C ARG A 93 1.03 3.40 -16.05
N GLY A 94 0.67 3.31 -14.78
CA GLY A 94 -0.68 2.97 -14.35
C GLY A 94 -0.79 2.89 -12.85
N SER A 95 -2.02 2.76 -12.38
CA SER A 95 -2.37 2.54 -10.98
C SER A 95 -3.43 1.44 -10.86
N ALA A 96 -3.42 0.70 -9.76
CA ALA A 96 -4.45 -0.26 -9.40
C ALA A 96 -4.42 -0.52 -7.89
N ASN A 97 -5.55 -0.37 -7.19
CA ASN A 97 -5.70 -0.76 -5.78
C ASN A 97 -4.59 -0.23 -4.85
N GLY A 98 -4.25 1.06 -4.97
CA GLY A 98 -3.15 1.67 -4.20
C GLY A 98 -1.74 1.26 -4.66
N LEU A 99 -1.59 0.52 -5.77
CA LEU A 99 -0.30 0.26 -6.40
C LEU A 99 -0.06 1.24 -7.54
N LEU A 100 1.17 1.77 -7.63
CA LEU A 100 1.66 2.48 -8.80
C LEU A 100 2.63 1.61 -9.59
N LEU A 101 2.37 1.47 -10.89
CA LEU A 101 3.29 0.84 -11.84
C LEU A 101 4.27 1.87 -12.35
N LEU A 102 5.55 1.65 -12.10
CA LEU A 102 6.65 2.46 -12.61
C LEU A 102 7.42 1.69 -13.67
N LYS A 103 7.76 2.40 -14.76
CA LYS A 103 8.68 1.89 -15.78
C LYS A 103 9.96 2.70 -15.76
N ASN A 104 11.09 2.04 -15.54
CA ASN A 104 12.40 2.64 -15.75
C ASN A 104 12.82 2.44 -17.22
N PRO A 105 13.03 3.51 -18.00
CA PRO A 105 13.43 3.40 -19.41
C PRO A 105 14.85 2.88 -19.58
N SER A 106 15.73 3.08 -18.59
CA SER A 106 17.15 2.73 -18.66
C SER A 106 17.43 1.25 -18.41
N VAL A 107 16.55 0.56 -17.67
CA VAL A 107 16.78 -0.82 -17.22
C VAL A 107 15.69 -1.80 -17.71
N ASP A 108 14.68 -1.30 -18.45
CA ASP A 108 13.45 -2.01 -18.83
C ASP A 108 12.82 -2.84 -17.69
N ARG A 109 13.02 -2.40 -16.45
CA ARG A 109 12.44 -3.04 -15.26
C ARG A 109 11.14 -2.33 -14.88
N ARG A 110 10.15 -3.15 -14.54
CA ARG A 110 8.88 -2.70 -13.95
C ARG A 110 9.01 -2.74 -12.43
N LEU A 111 8.68 -1.65 -11.76
CA LEU A 111 8.65 -1.54 -10.31
C LEU A 111 7.21 -1.27 -9.87
N TYR A 112 6.78 -1.93 -8.80
CA TYR A 112 5.49 -1.68 -8.16
C TYR A 112 5.75 -0.96 -6.86
N VAL A 113 5.18 0.24 -6.70
CA VAL A 113 5.23 0.97 -5.43
C VAL A 113 3.86 0.82 -4.78
N CYS A 114 3.85 0.27 -3.56
CA CYS A 114 2.65 0.27 -2.74
C CYS A 114 2.48 1.67 -2.16
N VAL A 115 1.51 2.38 -2.69
CA VAL A 115 1.02 3.65 -2.18
C VAL A 115 -0.20 3.30 -1.31
N GLY A 116 0.10 2.78 -0.13
CA GLY A 116 -0.93 2.32 0.80
C GLY A 116 -1.83 3.47 1.25
N PHE A 117 -3.05 3.08 1.62
CA PHE A 117 -4.10 3.94 2.17
C PHE A 117 -4.70 3.33 3.43
#